data_AF-A0AA48M2C4-F1
#
_entry.id   AF-A0AA48M2C4-F1
#
_cell.length_a   1.000
_cell.length_b   1.000
_cell.length_c   1.000
_cell.angle_alpha   90.00
_cell.angle_beta   90.00
_cell.angle_gamma   90.00
#
_symmetry.space_group_name_H-M   'P 1'
#
loop_
_entity.id
_entity.type
_entity.pdbx_description
1 polymer ?
#
loop_
_entity_poly.entity_id
_entity_poly.type
_entity_poly.pdbx_seq_one_letter_code
_entity_poly.pdbx_strand_id
1 'polypeptide(L)'
;MRQNDEIPHGEIYRGVKVHLFQPDERVAAIVRPAIDLVAELSDMDALFRYAADVHNPPEARAFSTAKCLAGHELAADARLARPDFDPVKLQAVTAGISSFYWIDPRHYRSLLCARPFPEHESDRRPPEEVERLLAAYAERFPEKVAQQEESLRQLESYRHGGRLITEREGPAK
;
A
#
# COMPACT_ATOMS: atom_id res chain seq x y z
N MET A 1 -11.62 -7.34 -3.45
CA MET A 1 -10.97 -7.32 -2.12
C MET A 1 -11.18 -8.69 -1.49
N ARG A 2 -10.18 -9.30 -0.85
CA ARG A 2 -10.39 -10.59 -0.16
C ARG A 2 -11.22 -10.36 1.11
N GLN A 3 -11.96 -11.37 1.55
CA GLN A 3 -12.64 -11.33 2.84
C GLN A 3 -11.58 -11.23 3.94
N ASN A 4 -11.75 -10.33 4.91
CA ASN A 4 -10.74 -10.02 5.91
C ASN A 4 -9.40 -9.59 5.31
N ASP A 5 -9.39 -8.62 4.39
CA ASP A 5 -8.17 -8.00 3.86
C ASP A 5 -7.91 -6.60 4.45
N GLU A 6 -8.78 -6.09 5.32
CA GLU A 6 -8.59 -4.76 5.90
C GLU A 6 -7.38 -4.73 6.85
N ILE A 7 -6.56 -3.68 6.76
CA ILE A 7 -5.46 -3.45 7.71
C ILE A 7 -6.07 -3.23 9.11
N PRO A 8 -5.59 -3.96 10.14
CA PRO A 8 -6.00 -3.71 11.52
C PRO A 8 -5.79 -2.24 11.91
N HIS A 9 -6.74 -1.66 12.63
CA HIS A 9 -6.70 -0.26 13.06
C HIS A 9 -6.81 -0.19 14.59
N GLY A 10 -6.17 0.82 15.18
CA GLY A 10 -6.20 1.06 16.61
C GLY A 10 -7.33 2.02 17.02
N GLU A 11 -7.34 3.20 16.42
CA GLU A 11 -8.32 4.26 16.69
C GLU A 11 -9.06 4.71 15.43
N ILE A 12 -10.13 5.47 15.63
CA ILE A 12 -10.85 6.18 14.57
C ILE A 12 -10.70 7.69 14.80
N TYR A 13 -10.06 8.39 13.88
CA TYR A 13 -9.86 9.84 13.92
C TYR A 13 -10.63 10.52 12.78
N ARG A 14 -11.58 11.41 13.11
CA ARG A 14 -12.50 12.05 12.14
C ARG A 14 -13.21 11.07 11.20
N GLY A 15 -13.57 9.89 11.71
CA GLY A 15 -14.20 8.83 10.92
C GLY A 15 -13.23 8.01 10.05
N VAL A 16 -11.93 8.32 10.09
CA VAL A 16 -10.87 7.57 9.40
C VAL A 16 -10.24 6.58 10.36
N LYS A 17 -10.18 5.31 9.96
CA LYS A 17 -9.49 4.24 10.70
C LYS A 17 -7.98 4.44 10.61
N VAL A 18 -7.31 4.59 11.75
CA VAL A 18 -5.85 4.77 11.82
C VAL A 18 -5.18 3.40 11.94
N HIS A 19 -4.30 3.05 10.99
CA HIS A 19 -3.67 1.73 10.95
C HIS A 19 -2.85 1.45 12.22
N LEU A 20 -2.86 0.20 12.68
CA LEU A 20 -2.30 -0.21 13.98
C LEU A 20 -0.76 -0.25 14.01
N PHE A 21 -0.13 -0.55 12.88
CA PHE A 21 1.31 -0.85 12.81
C PHE A 21 2.14 0.38 12.45
N GLN A 22 2.05 1.43 13.26
CA GLN A 22 2.83 2.65 13.13
C GLN A 22 3.05 3.30 14.50
N PRO A 23 4.19 3.99 14.72
CA PRO A 23 4.45 4.66 15.98
C PRO A 23 3.48 5.80 16.22
N ASP A 24 3.10 6.01 17.48
CA ASP A 24 2.20 7.09 17.89
C ASP A 24 2.75 8.48 17.49
N GLU A 25 4.07 8.66 17.50
CA GLU A 25 4.74 9.88 17.05
C GLU A 25 4.44 10.18 15.58
N ARG A 26 4.48 9.16 14.71
CA ARG A 26 4.11 9.31 13.29
C ARG A 26 2.63 9.64 13.15
N VAL A 27 1.77 8.98 13.93
CA VAL A 27 0.33 9.24 13.90
C VAL A 27 0.05 10.70 14.26
N ALA A 28 0.66 11.20 15.33
CA ALA A 28 0.48 12.56 15.80
C ALA A 28 1.08 13.61 14.86
N ALA A 29 2.29 13.38 14.33
CA ALA A 29 3.02 14.37 13.54
C ALA A 29 2.64 14.39 12.05
N ILE A 30 2.20 13.25 11.50
CA ILE A 30 2.00 13.09 10.05
C ILE A 30 0.56 12.69 9.72
N VAL A 31 0.04 11.61 10.31
CA VAL A 31 -1.25 11.03 9.90
C VAL A 31 -2.42 11.92 10.25
N ARG A 32 -2.53 12.37 11.50
CA ARG A 32 -3.65 13.21 11.95
C ARG A 32 -3.66 14.57 11.25
N PRO A 33 -2.53 15.32 11.14
CA PRO A 33 -2.51 16.57 10.37
C PRO A 33 -2.88 16.38 8.89
N ALA A 34 -2.47 15.27 8.27
CA ALA A 34 -2.85 14.95 6.90
C ALA A 34 -4.36 14.67 6.76
N ILE A 35 -4.96 13.96 7.74
CA ILE A 35 -6.42 13.76 7.78
C ILE A 35 -7.14 15.09 7.97
N ASP A 36 -6.66 15.96 8.85
CA ASP A 36 -7.22 17.31 9.05
C ASP A 36 -7.17 18.12 7.75
N LEU A 37 -6.04 18.13 7.05
CA LEU A 37 -5.90 18.79 5.76
C LEU A 37 -6.93 18.27 4.75
N VAL A 38 -7.02 16.95 4.57
CA VAL A 38 -7.98 16.34 3.63
C VAL A 38 -9.43 16.62 4.04
N ALA A 39 -9.73 16.71 5.34
CA ALA A 39 -11.07 17.04 5.82
C ALA A 39 -11.52 18.41 5.31
N GLU A 40 -10.63 19.40 5.33
CA GLU A 40 -10.89 20.78 4.90
C GLU A 40 -10.85 20.96 3.37
N LEU A 41 -10.21 20.06 2.62
CA LEU A 41 -10.18 20.13 1.16
C LEU A 41 -11.56 19.90 0.54
N SER A 42 -12.03 20.83 -0.28
CA SER A 42 -13.29 20.72 -1.04
C SER A 42 -13.08 20.62 -2.56
N ASP A 43 -11.90 21.03 -3.04
CA ASP A 43 -11.53 20.98 -4.45
C ASP A 43 -11.24 19.53 -4.90
N MET A 44 -11.97 19.04 -5.89
CA MET A 44 -11.88 17.65 -6.35
C MET A 44 -10.55 17.33 -7.02
N ASP A 45 -9.96 18.30 -7.71
CA ASP A 45 -8.64 18.18 -8.30
C ASP A 45 -7.56 18.05 -7.23
N ALA A 46 -7.62 18.89 -6.19
CA ALA A 46 -6.72 18.80 -5.05
C ALA A 46 -6.85 17.46 -4.33
N LEU A 47 -8.08 16.97 -4.09
CA LEU A 47 -8.33 15.67 -3.48
C LEU A 47 -7.78 14.52 -4.34
N PHE A 48 -7.98 14.56 -5.67
CA PHE A 48 -7.44 13.55 -6.58
C PHE A 48 -5.90 13.54 -6.56
N ARG A 49 -5.25 14.72 -6.66
CA ARG A 49 -3.79 14.84 -6.59
C ARG A 49 -3.26 14.32 -5.25
N TYR A 50 -3.94 14.66 -4.16
CA TYR A 50 -3.58 14.21 -2.82
C TYR A 50 -3.64 12.68 -2.68
N ALA A 51 -4.70 12.05 -3.21
CA ALA A 51 -4.87 10.60 -3.19
C ALA A 51 -3.83 9.87 -4.06
N ALA A 52 -3.45 10.48 -5.19
CA ALA A 52 -2.49 9.91 -6.14
C ALA A 52 -1.03 9.98 -5.67
N ASP A 53 -0.69 10.92 -4.78
CA ASP A 53 0.67 11.05 -4.25
C ASP A 53 0.97 9.94 -3.22
N VAL A 54 2.00 9.14 -3.52
CA VAL A 54 2.40 7.98 -2.71
C VAL A 54 3.11 8.36 -1.41
N HIS A 55 3.54 9.61 -1.26
CA HIS A 55 4.18 10.13 -0.05
C HIS A 55 3.17 10.58 1.01
N ASN A 56 1.91 10.75 0.62
CA ASN A 56 0.85 11.03 1.59
C ASN A 56 0.53 9.77 2.41
N PRO A 57 0.17 9.90 3.70
CA PRO A 57 -0.15 8.76 4.53
C PRO A 57 -1.36 8.00 3.98
N PRO A 58 -1.33 6.66 4.00
CA PRO A 58 -2.33 5.82 3.33
C PRO A 58 -3.75 6.06 3.85
N GLU A 59 -3.90 6.41 5.13
CA GLU A 59 -5.18 6.77 5.75
C GLU A 59 -5.79 8.03 5.12
N ALA A 60 -4.99 9.10 4.99
CA ALA A 60 -5.44 10.35 4.39
C ALA A 60 -5.67 10.20 2.89
N ARG A 61 -4.87 9.38 2.20
CA ARG A 61 -5.11 9.01 0.80
C ARG A 61 -6.44 8.27 0.63
N ALA A 62 -6.71 7.28 1.48
CA ALA A 62 -7.97 6.54 1.46
C ALA A 62 -9.17 7.46 1.73
N PHE A 63 -9.04 8.39 2.67
CA PHE A 63 -10.07 9.38 2.94
C PHE A 63 -10.29 10.33 1.76
N SER A 64 -9.22 10.80 1.12
CA SER A 64 -9.29 11.64 -0.07
C SER A 64 -9.96 10.92 -1.24
N THR A 65 -9.63 9.64 -1.46
CA THR A 65 -10.31 8.78 -2.45
C THR A 65 -11.80 8.67 -2.17
N ALA A 66 -12.18 8.40 -0.92
CA ALA A 66 -13.58 8.30 -0.53
C ALA A 66 -14.34 9.62 -0.80
N LYS A 67 -13.73 10.77 -0.48
CA LYS A 67 -14.32 12.10 -0.78
C LYS A 67 -14.48 12.34 -2.28
N CYS A 68 -13.48 12.03 -3.09
CA CYS A 68 -13.58 12.15 -4.56
C CYS A 68 -14.73 11.30 -5.13
N LEU A 69 -14.79 10.02 -4.75
CA LEU A 69 -15.81 9.10 -5.25
C LEU A 69 -17.22 9.55 -4.81
N ALA A 70 -17.38 9.94 -3.54
CA ALA A 70 -18.64 10.47 -3.04
C ALA A 70 -19.06 11.77 -3.76
N GLY A 71 -18.11 12.69 -4.00
CA GLY A 71 -18.39 13.92 -4.76
C GLY A 71 -18.82 13.64 -6.19
N HIS A 72 -18.20 12.66 -6.85
CA HIS A 72 -18.56 12.22 -8.19
C HIS A 72 -19.96 11.56 -8.23
N GLU A 73 -20.32 10.75 -7.23
CA GLU A 73 -21.66 10.17 -7.09
C GLU A 73 -22.73 11.23 -6.81
N LEU A 74 -22.48 12.14 -5.87
CA LEU A 74 -23.40 13.24 -5.54
C LEU A 74 -23.68 14.15 -6.75
N ALA A 75 -22.65 14.46 -7.56
CA ALA A 75 -22.83 15.24 -8.79
C ALA A 75 -23.70 14.49 -9.81
N ALA A 76 -23.55 13.17 -9.91
CA ALA A 76 -24.40 12.34 -10.76
C ALA A 76 -25.86 12.37 -10.29
N ASP A 77 -26.11 12.20 -9.01
CA ASP A 77 -27.44 12.20 -8.41
C ASP A 77 -28.13 13.56 -8.54
N ALA A 78 -27.38 14.65 -8.34
CA ALA A 78 -27.86 16.01 -8.49
C ALA A 78 -28.01 16.46 -9.96
N ARG A 79 -27.67 15.60 -10.93
CA ARG A 79 -27.64 15.92 -12.38
C ARG A 79 -26.80 17.16 -12.70
N LEU A 80 -25.70 17.35 -11.95
CA LEU A 80 -24.72 18.39 -12.17
C LEU A 80 -23.59 17.88 -13.07
N ALA A 81 -22.77 18.81 -13.57
CA ALA A 81 -21.50 18.43 -14.20
C ALA A 81 -20.64 17.68 -13.19
N ARG A 82 -20.13 16.51 -13.58
CA ARG A 82 -19.24 15.72 -12.73
C ARG A 82 -17.86 16.36 -12.67
N PRO A 83 -17.13 16.19 -11.56
CA PRO A 83 -15.73 16.61 -11.47
C PRO A 83 -14.89 15.99 -12.59
N ASP A 84 -13.94 16.74 -13.14
CA ASP A 84 -13.11 16.34 -14.28
C ASP A 84 -11.92 15.46 -13.84
N PHE A 85 -12.22 14.27 -13.33
CA PHE A 85 -11.21 13.24 -13.06
C PHE A 85 -11.72 11.86 -13.48
N ASP A 86 -10.79 10.94 -13.75
CA ASP A 86 -11.11 9.54 -14.07
C ASP A 86 -11.22 8.70 -12.79
N PRO A 87 -12.41 8.21 -12.41
CA PRO A 87 -12.59 7.39 -11.21
C PRO A 87 -11.86 6.05 -11.29
N VAL A 88 -11.72 5.48 -12.49
CA VAL A 88 -10.98 4.22 -12.69
C VAL A 88 -9.49 4.45 -12.43
N LYS A 89 -8.95 5.56 -12.93
CA LYS A 89 -7.58 5.96 -12.63
C LYS A 89 -7.38 6.20 -11.13
N LEU A 90 -8.31 6.90 -10.46
CA LEU A 90 -8.26 7.11 -9.01
C LEU A 90 -8.20 5.77 -8.26
N GLN A 91 -9.10 4.85 -8.59
CA GLN A 91 -9.14 3.52 -7.99
C GLN A 91 -7.85 2.72 -8.24
N ALA A 92 -7.28 2.83 -9.44
CA ALA A 92 -6.02 2.17 -9.80
C ALA A 92 -4.83 2.70 -8.98
N VAL A 93 -4.70 4.03 -8.82
CA VAL A 93 -3.57 4.62 -8.07
C VAL A 93 -3.69 4.45 -6.55
N THR A 94 -4.91 4.20 -6.06
CA THR A 94 -5.16 3.89 -4.64
C THR A 94 -5.44 2.41 -4.40
N ALA A 95 -5.14 1.53 -5.36
CA ALA A 95 -5.34 0.11 -5.19
C ALA A 95 -4.45 -0.43 -4.05
N GLY A 96 -5.06 -1.20 -3.15
CA GLY A 96 -4.34 -1.90 -2.08
C GLY A 96 -3.88 -1.04 -0.90
N ILE A 97 -4.17 0.27 -0.85
CA ILE A 97 -3.72 1.14 0.26
C ILE A 97 -4.31 0.78 1.63
N SER A 98 -5.49 0.14 1.65
CA SER A 98 -6.16 -0.36 2.85
C SER A 98 -6.12 -1.89 2.96
N SER A 99 -5.33 -2.54 2.11
CA SER A 99 -5.19 -4.00 2.05
C SER A 99 -3.99 -4.45 2.86
N PHE A 100 -4.24 -5.32 3.83
CA PHE A 100 -3.21 -5.98 4.62
C PHE A 100 -2.40 -6.96 3.77
N TYR A 101 -3.01 -7.57 2.75
CA TYR A 101 -2.30 -8.42 1.80
C TYR A 101 -1.29 -7.63 0.95
N TRP A 102 -1.60 -6.40 0.57
CA TRP A 102 -0.74 -5.55 -0.28
C TRP A 102 0.09 -4.52 0.49
N ILE A 103 0.18 -4.61 1.82
CA ILE A 103 0.98 -3.67 2.61
C ILE A 103 2.47 -3.84 2.31
N ASP A 104 3.21 -2.74 2.14
CA ASP A 104 4.66 -2.78 2.07
C ASP A 104 5.21 -2.91 3.50
N PRO A 105 5.99 -3.96 3.82
CA PRO A 105 6.52 -4.12 5.16
C PRO A 105 7.55 -3.06 5.54
N ARG A 106 8.22 -2.44 4.56
CA ARG A 106 9.32 -1.50 4.81
C ARG A 106 8.91 -0.04 4.71
N HIS A 107 7.76 0.24 4.12
CA HIS A 107 7.29 1.60 3.89
C HIS A 107 5.80 1.72 4.23
N TYR A 108 5.34 2.90 4.66
CA TYR A 108 3.92 3.15 4.98
C TYR A 108 3.04 3.32 3.72
N ARG A 109 3.03 2.30 2.85
CA ARG A 109 2.30 2.31 1.56
C ARG A 109 1.92 0.90 1.11
N SER A 110 1.30 0.81 -0.07
CA SER A 110 1.04 -0.47 -0.73
C SER A 110 2.22 -0.91 -1.61
N LEU A 111 2.45 -2.22 -1.72
CA LEU A 111 3.33 -2.85 -2.70
C LEU A 111 2.93 -2.56 -4.16
N LEU A 112 1.68 -2.15 -4.39
CA LEU A 112 1.18 -1.76 -5.72
C LEU A 112 1.57 -0.32 -6.07
N CYS A 113 2.04 0.48 -5.12
CA CYS A 113 2.55 1.81 -5.40
C CYS A 113 3.87 1.70 -6.20
N ALA A 114 4.01 2.52 -7.24
CA ALA A 114 5.30 2.70 -7.88
C ALA A 114 6.32 3.12 -6.82
N ARG A 115 7.52 2.52 -6.81
CA ARG A 115 8.58 2.94 -5.90
C ARG A 115 9.00 4.36 -6.31
N PRO A 116 8.71 5.38 -5.49
CA PRO A 116 9.19 6.72 -5.73
C PRO A 116 10.70 6.72 -5.55
N PHE A 117 11.38 7.47 -6.41
CA PHE A 117 12.80 7.76 -6.29
C PHE A 117 12.97 9.29 -6.33
N PRO A 118 13.57 9.92 -5.30
CA PRO A 118 14.16 9.29 -4.10
C PRO A 118 13.11 8.77 -3.09
N GLU A 119 13.52 7.86 -2.21
CA GLU A 119 12.70 7.44 -1.08
C GLU A 119 12.75 8.49 0.04
N HIS A 120 11.60 8.81 0.64
CA HIS A 120 11.54 9.69 1.81
C HIS A 120 11.75 8.88 3.10
N GLU A 121 12.59 9.39 4.00
CA GLU A 121 12.89 8.71 5.26
C GLU A 121 11.66 8.58 6.17
N SER A 122 10.77 9.57 6.16
CA SER A 122 9.48 9.55 6.89
C SER A 122 8.53 8.45 6.42
N ASP A 123 8.74 7.91 5.22
CA ASP A 123 7.93 6.83 4.67
C ASP A 123 8.45 5.46 5.13
N ARG A 124 9.69 5.38 5.64
CA ARG A 124 10.30 4.13 6.06
C ARG A 124 9.76 3.70 7.42
N ARG A 125 9.42 2.42 7.52
CA ARG A 125 8.97 1.80 8.75
C ARG A 125 10.16 1.44 9.66
N PRO A 126 10.12 1.77 10.97
CA PRO A 126 11.12 1.31 11.93
C PRO A 126 11.17 -0.23 12.02
N PRO A 127 12.34 -0.83 12.29
CA PRO A 127 12.48 -2.29 12.37
C PRO A 127 11.48 -2.98 13.30
N GLU A 128 11.19 -2.40 14.47
CA GLU A 128 10.24 -2.95 15.43
C GLU A 128 8.81 -3.05 14.86
N GLU A 129 8.39 -2.07 14.07
CA GLU A 129 7.08 -2.08 13.41
C GLU A 129 7.05 -3.00 12.19
N VAL A 130 8.20 -3.23 11.54
CA VAL A 130 8.35 -4.24 10.49
C VAL A 130 8.15 -5.62 11.11
N GLU A 131 8.83 -5.93 12.21
CA GLU A 131 8.72 -7.22 12.90
C GLU A 131 7.30 -7.49 13.39
N ARG A 132 6.67 -6.51 14.05
CA ARG A 132 5.27 -6.61 14.50
C ARG A 132 4.31 -6.86 13.33
N LEU A 133 4.50 -6.16 12.22
CA LEU A 133 3.70 -6.34 11.02
C LEU A 133 3.89 -7.74 10.43
N LEU A 134 5.14 -8.19 10.29
CA LEU A 134 5.44 -9.50 9.70
C LEU A 134 4.92 -10.65 10.57
N ALA A 135 4.98 -10.53 11.91
CA ALA A 135 4.38 -11.50 12.81
C ALA A 135 2.86 -11.59 12.61
N ALA A 136 2.17 -10.44 12.55
CA ALA A 136 0.73 -10.41 12.27
C ALA A 136 0.39 -10.88 10.84
N TYR A 137 1.27 -10.62 9.87
CA TYR A 137 1.12 -11.10 8.50
C TYR A 137 1.20 -12.62 8.42
N ALA A 138 2.18 -13.23 9.11
CA ALA A 138 2.36 -14.67 9.15
C ALA A 138 1.17 -15.40 9.81
N GLU A 139 0.57 -14.80 10.85
CA GLU A 139 -0.64 -15.32 11.48
C GLU A 139 -1.84 -15.29 10.53
N ARG A 140 -1.98 -14.21 9.75
CA ARG A 140 -3.14 -13.99 8.88
C ARG A 140 -3.04 -14.67 7.51
N PHE A 141 -1.82 -14.86 7.00
CA PHE A 141 -1.54 -15.45 5.69
C PHE A 141 -0.47 -16.56 5.77
N PRO A 142 -0.73 -17.65 6.52
CA PRO A 142 0.24 -18.74 6.68
C PRO A 142 0.63 -19.40 5.34
N GLU A 143 -0.28 -19.40 4.36
CA GLU A 143 -0.04 -19.93 3.02
C GLU A 143 1.04 -19.16 2.26
N LYS A 144 1.18 -17.86 2.53
CA LYS A 144 2.21 -17.02 1.88
C LYS A 144 3.58 -17.28 2.44
N VAL A 145 3.68 -17.46 3.75
CA VAL A 145 4.92 -17.85 4.42
C VAL A 145 5.38 -19.19 3.86
N ALA A 146 4.48 -20.18 3.76
CA ALA A 146 4.78 -21.49 3.18
C ALA A 146 5.24 -21.39 1.71
N GLN A 147 4.56 -20.60 0.87
CA GLN A 147 4.97 -20.36 -0.52
C GLN A 147 6.36 -19.73 -0.63
N GLN A 148 6.67 -18.78 0.25
CA GLN A 148 7.97 -18.12 0.26
C GLN A 148 9.08 -19.07 0.71
N GLU A 149 8.84 -19.88 1.75
CA GLU A 149 9.77 -20.93 2.19
C GLU A 149 10.01 -21.98 1.10
N GLU A 150 8.96 -22.42 0.39
CA GLU A 150 9.08 -23.34 -0.72
C GLU A 150 9.90 -22.72 -1.86
N SER A 151 9.63 -21.46 -2.22
CA SER A 151 10.40 -20.73 -3.24
C SER A 151 11.88 -20.62 -2.86
N LEU A 152 12.18 -20.39 -1.58
CA LEU A 152 13.56 -20.35 -1.08
C LEU A 152 14.23 -21.72 -1.15
N ARG A 153 13.54 -22.80 -0.75
CA ARG A 153 14.05 -24.17 -0.88
C ARG A 153 14.32 -24.54 -2.34
N GLN A 154 13.43 -24.14 -3.25
CA GLN A 154 13.63 -24.33 -4.69
C GLN A 154 14.90 -23.59 -5.17
N LEU A 155 15.07 -22.31 -4.80
CA LEU A 155 16.28 -21.53 -5.14
C LEU A 155 17.57 -22.13 -4.56
N GLU A 156 17.54 -22.63 -3.33
CA GLU A 156 18.67 -23.32 -2.71
C GLU A 156 19.00 -24.62 -3.44
N SER A 157 17.98 -25.38 -3.86
CA SER A 157 18.16 -26.59 -4.67
C SER A 157 18.80 -26.27 -6.03
N TYR A 158 18.47 -25.12 -6.65
CA TYR A 158 19.14 -24.65 -7.86
C TYR A 158 20.59 -24.24 -7.61
N ARG A 159 20.90 -23.62 -6.45
CA ARG A 159 22.29 -23.25 -6.09
C ARG A 159 23.18 -24.46 -5.82
N HIS A 160 22.62 -25.57 -5.32
CA HIS A 160 23.37 -26.78 -4.96
C HIS A 160 23.32 -27.89 -6.03
N GLY A 161 22.30 -27.86 -6.89
CA GLY A 161 22.12 -28.78 -8.01
C GLY A 161 22.70 -28.30 -9.34
N GLY A 162 23.18 -27.05 -9.41
CA GLY A 162 23.88 -26.50 -10.57
C GLY A 162 25.29 -27.06 -10.76
N ARG A 163 25.40 -28.35 -11.08
CA ARG A 163 26.60 -28.88 -11.77
C ARG A 163 26.70 -28.19 -13.13
N LEU A 164 27.80 -27.46 -13.29
CA LEU A 164 28.41 -26.95 -14.52
C LEU A 164 27.85 -27.58 -15.82
N ILE A 165 27.08 -26.81 -16.58
CA ILE A 165 27.02 -27.00 -18.04
C ILE A 165 28.25 -26.28 -18.61
N THR A 166 29.43 -26.85 -18.40
CA THR A 166 30.65 -26.48 -19.12
C THR A 166 31.17 -27.72 -19.82
N GLU A 167 30.53 -28.10 -20.92
CA GLU A 167 31.14 -28.93 -21.96
C GLU A 167 30.23 -28.86 -23.19
N ARG A 168 30.35 -27.74 -23.92
CA ARG A 168 30.11 -27.78 -25.37
C ARG A 168 31.36 -28.40 -25.96
N GLU A 169 31.35 -29.70 -26.17
CA GLU A 169 32.28 -30.35 -27.09
C GLU A 169 32.18 -29.63 -28.44
N GLY A 170 33.27 -28.97 -28.82
CA GLY A 170 33.40 -28.37 -30.15
C GLY A 170 33.40 -29.49 -31.20
N PRO A 171 32.86 -29.24 -32.40
CA PRO A 171 32.82 -30.25 -33.44
C PRO A 171 34.25 -30.61 -33.86
N ALA A 172 34.59 -31.90 -33.79
CA ALA A 172 35.81 -32.45 -34.35
C ALA A 172 35.83 -32.20 -35.87
N LYS A 173 36.99 -31.73 -36.36
CA LYS A 173 37.28 -31.46 -37.77
C LYS A 173 37.45 -32.75 -38.57
#